data_AF-A0A953M8P7-F1
#
_entry.id   AF-A0A953M8P7-F1
#
_cell.length_a   1.000
_cell.length_b   1.000
_cell.length_c   1.000
_cell.angle_alpha   90.00
_cell.angle_beta   90.00
_cell.angle_gamma   90.00
#
_symmetry.space_group_name_H-M   'P 1'
#
loop_
_entity.id
_entity.type
_entity.pdbx_description
1 polymer ?
#
loop_
_entity_poly.entity_id
_entity_poly.type
_entity_poly.pdbx_seq_one_letter_code
_entity_poly.pdbx_strand_id
1 'polypeptide(L)'
;GVVEAIAVWQQQAPGTPEGTQFGVSQGDLLINDHGHVVFGASLTGEGTNEDNNFGLWAESPDGVLGLLVRSGDPLPGASDDTWIRAQPRRLKFNNEYDVVLHAQLKGSNVDYMNDDVVLGFPGLGEAVVLLREGQVLDLGNGDSRTVFDFDLESELTDDGRVYLLANFTDGARAVIELTVPGAGECAADLNGDGVVDTRDFIAFLGAWAAGDPIADWDENGLIDTRDFLAYLRDWAAGCP
;
A
#
# COMPACT_ATOMS: atom_id res chain seq x y z
N GLY A 1 -30.11 -8.43 -12.02
CA GLY A 1 -28.72 -7.99 -11.79
C GLY A 1 -28.73 -6.48 -11.78
N VAL A 2 -28.08 -5.88 -10.79
CA VAL A 2 -27.71 -4.47 -10.82
C VAL A 2 -26.32 -4.40 -11.47
N VAL A 3 -26.11 -3.43 -12.34
CA VAL A 3 -24.80 -3.16 -12.95
C VAL A 3 -24.35 -1.82 -12.41
N GLU A 4 -23.17 -1.79 -11.81
CA GLU A 4 -22.53 -0.58 -11.30
C GLU A 4 -21.20 -0.40 -12.00
N ALA A 5 -20.89 0.84 -12.36
CA ALA A 5 -19.66 1.18 -13.06
C ALA A 5 -18.67 1.81 -12.08
N ILE A 6 -17.48 1.20 -11.94
CA ILE A 6 -16.41 1.66 -11.04
C ILE A 6 -15.52 2.71 -11.73
N ALA A 7 -15.10 2.44 -12.97
CA ALA A 7 -14.33 3.37 -13.80
C ALA A 7 -14.87 3.41 -15.23
N VAL A 8 -15.06 4.61 -15.76
CA VAL A 8 -15.66 4.82 -17.09
C VAL A 8 -14.77 5.73 -17.92
N TRP A 9 -14.50 5.31 -19.16
CA TRP A 9 -13.71 6.08 -20.12
C TRP A 9 -14.24 7.51 -20.28
N GLN A 10 -13.31 8.47 -20.30
CA GLN A 10 -13.56 9.92 -20.37
C GLN A 10 -14.35 10.53 -19.19
N GLN A 11 -14.59 9.78 -18.12
CA GLN A 11 -15.08 10.37 -16.87
C GLN A 11 -13.91 10.84 -16.00
N GLN A 12 -14.15 11.87 -15.19
CA GLN A 12 -13.18 12.38 -14.22
C GLN A 12 -12.63 11.23 -13.36
N ALA A 13 -11.31 11.08 -13.31
CA ALA A 13 -10.69 10.10 -12.44
C ALA A 13 -10.66 10.63 -11.00
N PRO A 14 -11.21 9.91 -10.00
CA PRO A 14 -11.16 10.32 -8.61
C PRO A 14 -9.72 10.55 -8.12
N GLY A 15 -9.54 11.53 -7.24
CA GLY A 15 -8.22 11.87 -6.68
C GLY A 15 -7.26 12.59 -7.63
N THR A 16 -7.70 12.97 -8.83
CA THR A 16 -6.87 13.68 -9.82
C THR A 16 -7.34 15.12 -10.05
N PRO A 17 -6.49 16.01 -10.61
CA PRO A 17 -6.90 17.37 -10.98
C PRO A 17 -8.13 17.38 -11.91
N GLU A 18 -8.90 18.47 -11.85
CA GLU A 18 -10.06 18.68 -12.71
C GLU A 18 -9.67 18.54 -14.19
N GLY A 19 -10.46 17.77 -14.95
CA GLY A 19 -10.23 17.52 -16.37
C GLY A 19 -9.30 16.33 -16.67
N THR A 20 -8.65 15.74 -15.65
CA THR A 20 -8.01 14.42 -15.79
C THR A 20 -9.09 13.33 -15.80
N GLN A 21 -9.10 12.54 -16.87
CA GLN A 21 -10.14 11.55 -17.13
C GLN A 21 -9.56 10.15 -17.25
N PHE A 22 -10.35 9.12 -16.94
CA PHE A 22 -9.96 7.75 -17.21
C PHE A 22 -9.80 7.50 -18.72
N GLY A 23 -8.62 7.01 -19.09
CA GLY A 23 -8.36 6.40 -20.41
C GLY A 23 -8.84 4.94 -20.50
N VAL A 24 -9.04 4.28 -19.35
CA VAL A 24 -9.43 2.87 -19.19
C VAL A 24 -8.74 1.94 -20.21
N SER A 25 -7.54 1.49 -19.88
CA SER A 25 -6.83 0.43 -20.60
C SER A 25 -6.84 -0.86 -19.78
N GLN A 26 -6.76 -2.02 -20.43
CA GLN A 26 -6.54 -3.31 -19.72
C GLN A 26 -5.29 -3.21 -18.85
N GLY A 27 -5.48 -3.20 -17.53
CA GLY A 27 -4.45 -3.34 -16.50
C GLY A 27 -4.81 -4.48 -15.55
N ASP A 28 -3.93 -4.76 -14.59
CA ASP A 28 -4.24 -5.69 -13.50
C ASP A 28 -5.47 -5.17 -12.74
N LEU A 29 -6.46 -6.04 -12.54
CA LEU A 29 -7.64 -5.83 -11.71
C LEU A 29 -7.71 -7.01 -10.76
N LEU A 30 -7.66 -6.73 -9.46
CA LEU A 30 -7.78 -7.71 -8.40
C LEU A 30 -9.00 -7.39 -7.56
N ILE A 31 -9.52 -8.42 -6.89
CA ILE A 31 -10.64 -8.34 -5.96
C ILE A 31 -10.28 -9.16 -4.72
N ASN A 32 -10.62 -8.67 -3.54
CA ASN A 32 -10.47 -9.42 -2.29
C ASN A 32 -11.79 -10.13 -1.91
N ASP A 33 -11.78 -10.87 -0.80
CA ASP A 33 -12.94 -11.63 -0.33
C ASP A 33 -14.09 -10.73 0.20
N HIS A 34 -13.79 -9.45 0.45
CA HIS A 34 -14.79 -8.40 0.74
C HIS A 34 -15.53 -7.91 -0.52
N GLY A 35 -15.04 -8.26 -1.70
CA GLY A 35 -15.59 -7.82 -2.98
C GLY A 35 -15.10 -6.46 -3.44
N HIS A 36 -14.12 -5.87 -2.75
CA HIS A 36 -13.50 -4.60 -3.11
C HIS A 36 -12.39 -4.81 -4.15
N VAL A 37 -12.22 -3.83 -5.03
CA VAL A 37 -11.25 -3.94 -6.13
C VAL A 37 -10.05 -3.02 -5.98
N VAL A 38 -8.92 -3.46 -6.54
CA VAL A 38 -7.79 -2.59 -6.90
C VAL A 38 -7.49 -2.77 -8.39
N PHE A 39 -7.24 -1.67 -9.09
CA PHE A 39 -6.93 -1.73 -10.51
C PHE A 39 -6.05 -0.58 -10.99
N GLY A 40 -5.23 -0.88 -12.00
CA GLY A 40 -4.49 0.13 -12.75
C GLY A 40 -5.30 0.68 -13.93
N ALA A 41 -5.22 1.98 -14.19
CA ALA A 41 -5.80 2.58 -15.39
C ALA A 41 -4.94 3.70 -15.99
N SER A 42 -4.96 3.79 -17.32
CA SER A 42 -4.45 4.96 -18.02
C SER A 42 -5.33 6.19 -17.78
N LEU A 43 -4.71 7.35 -17.92
CA LEU A 43 -5.32 8.66 -17.79
C LEU A 43 -5.21 9.44 -19.10
N THR A 44 -6.21 10.27 -19.36
CA THR A 44 -6.31 11.17 -20.51
C THR A 44 -6.86 12.52 -20.05
N GLY A 45 -7.04 13.47 -20.96
CA GLY A 45 -7.60 14.78 -20.65
C GLY A 45 -6.53 15.81 -20.26
N GLU A 46 -6.97 16.92 -19.66
CA GLU A 46 -6.12 18.07 -19.39
C GLU A 46 -5.05 17.76 -18.33
N GLY A 47 -3.84 18.27 -18.54
CA GLY A 47 -2.70 18.04 -17.63
C GLY A 47 -2.09 16.64 -17.70
N THR A 48 -2.56 15.76 -18.60
CA THR A 48 -1.96 14.43 -18.81
C THR A 48 -0.86 14.45 -19.87
N ASN A 49 0.25 13.74 -19.61
CA ASN A 49 1.38 13.54 -20.51
C ASN A 49 1.98 12.14 -20.32
N GLU A 50 3.04 11.80 -21.06
CA GLU A 50 3.64 10.47 -21.01
C GLU A 50 4.27 10.09 -19.66
N ASP A 51 4.54 11.06 -18.79
CA ASP A 51 5.14 10.84 -17.47
C ASP A 51 4.09 10.75 -16.36
N ASN A 52 2.83 11.13 -16.60
CA ASN A 52 1.79 11.15 -15.57
C ASN A 52 0.43 10.55 -15.99
N ASN A 53 0.40 9.76 -17.07
CA ASN A 53 -0.82 9.22 -17.68
C ASN A 53 -1.26 7.85 -17.16
N PHE A 54 -0.90 7.47 -15.93
CA PHE A 54 -1.37 6.22 -15.33
C PHE A 54 -1.55 6.40 -13.82
N GLY A 55 -2.51 5.69 -13.24
CA GLY A 55 -2.66 5.57 -11.79
C GLY A 55 -3.14 4.18 -11.36
N LEU A 56 -3.13 3.98 -10.05
CA LEU A 56 -3.69 2.83 -9.36
C LEU A 56 -4.82 3.32 -8.45
N TRP A 57 -6.00 2.72 -8.57
CA TRP A 57 -7.14 3.01 -7.72
C TRP A 57 -7.55 1.77 -6.93
N ALA A 58 -8.06 1.98 -5.73
CA ALA A 58 -8.67 0.95 -4.92
C ALA A 58 -9.94 1.45 -4.25
N GLU A 59 -10.85 0.53 -3.97
CA GLU A 59 -11.97 0.77 -3.06
C GLU A 59 -11.49 0.63 -1.62
N SER A 60 -11.80 1.63 -0.79
CA SER A 60 -11.60 1.56 0.66
C SER A 60 -12.53 0.53 1.31
N PRO A 61 -12.34 0.18 2.61
CA PRO A 61 -13.29 -0.67 3.34
C PRO A 61 -14.75 -0.16 3.32
N ASP A 62 -14.96 1.14 3.13
CA ASP A 62 -16.29 1.76 2.98
C ASP A 62 -16.84 1.70 1.54
N GLY A 63 -16.13 1.05 0.61
CA GLY A 63 -16.49 0.95 -0.81
C GLY A 63 -16.25 2.24 -1.62
N VAL A 64 -15.45 3.18 -1.10
CA VAL A 64 -15.17 4.44 -1.80
C VAL A 64 -13.92 4.29 -2.66
N LEU A 65 -14.06 4.54 -3.97
CA LEU A 65 -12.95 4.51 -4.91
C LEU A 65 -12.00 5.71 -4.72
N GLY A 66 -10.73 5.42 -4.38
CA GLY A 66 -9.66 6.39 -4.19
C GLY A 66 -8.45 6.12 -5.08
N LEU A 67 -7.67 7.18 -5.38
CA LEU A 67 -6.38 7.07 -6.05
C LEU A 67 -5.31 6.74 -4.99
N LEU A 68 -4.56 5.66 -5.20
CA LEU A 68 -3.45 5.26 -4.31
C LEU A 68 -2.12 5.86 -4.76
N VAL A 69 -1.82 5.76 -6.06
CA VAL A 69 -0.58 6.28 -6.63
C VAL A 69 -0.78 6.62 -8.10
N ARG A 70 -0.12 7.67 -8.56
CA ARG A 70 -0.09 8.12 -9.95
C ARG A 70 1.34 8.17 -10.47
N SER A 71 1.51 7.92 -11.76
CA SER A 71 2.77 8.20 -12.43
C SER A 71 3.14 9.67 -12.25
N GLY A 72 4.39 9.93 -11.87
CA GLY A 72 4.87 11.27 -11.55
C GLY A 72 4.84 11.60 -10.05
N ASP A 73 4.25 10.75 -9.22
CA ASP A 73 4.30 10.93 -7.77
C ASP A 73 5.74 10.74 -7.25
N PRO A 74 6.20 11.56 -6.28
CA PRO A 74 7.52 11.39 -5.67
C PRO A 74 7.64 10.00 -5.02
N LEU A 75 8.83 9.39 -5.10
CA LEU A 75 9.09 8.15 -4.39
C LEU A 75 9.12 8.43 -2.87
N PRO A 76 8.33 7.73 -2.04
CA PRO A 76 8.35 7.90 -0.59
C PRO A 76 9.76 7.76 -0.01
N GLY A 77 10.14 8.72 0.84
CA GLY A 77 11.45 8.75 1.49
C GLY A 77 12.62 9.16 0.60
N ALA A 78 12.42 9.42 -0.70
CA ALA A 78 13.48 9.94 -1.56
C ALA A 78 13.83 11.39 -1.19
N SER A 79 15.13 11.70 -1.16
CA SER A 79 15.64 13.06 -0.91
C SER A 79 15.93 13.83 -2.21
N ASP A 80 15.73 13.20 -3.36
CA ASP A 80 16.00 13.75 -4.70
C ASP A 80 14.75 13.74 -5.58
N ASP A 81 14.91 13.97 -6.88
CA ASP A 81 13.82 14.03 -7.85
C ASP A 81 13.37 12.64 -8.36
N THR A 82 13.61 11.58 -7.58
CA THR A 82 13.13 10.24 -7.93
C THR A 82 11.61 10.17 -7.81
N TRP A 83 10.94 9.71 -8.86
CA TRP A 83 9.50 9.58 -8.95
C TRP A 83 9.06 8.24 -9.52
N ILE A 84 7.83 7.86 -9.21
CA ILE A 84 7.24 6.56 -9.52
C ILE A 84 6.63 6.60 -10.93
N ARG A 85 7.09 5.72 -11.80
CA ARG A 85 6.38 5.39 -13.03
C ARG A 85 5.38 4.29 -12.72
N ALA A 86 4.18 4.69 -12.30
CA ALA A 86 3.11 3.83 -11.84
C ALA A 86 2.45 3.06 -13.00
N GLN A 87 3.21 2.29 -13.77
CA GLN A 87 2.67 1.22 -14.60
C GLN A 87 2.85 -0.07 -13.80
N PRO A 88 1.99 -0.32 -12.79
CA PRO A 88 2.16 -1.42 -11.86
C PRO A 88 2.22 -2.72 -12.65
N ARG A 89 3.22 -3.53 -12.31
CA ARG A 89 3.33 -4.92 -12.70
C ARG A 89 3.22 -5.73 -11.43
N ARG A 90 2.74 -6.97 -11.57
CA ARG A 90 2.69 -7.91 -10.45
C ARG A 90 1.92 -7.33 -9.26
N LEU A 91 0.81 -6.63 -9.54
CA LEU A 91 -0.07 -6.12 -8.49
C LEU A 91 -0.53 -7.28 -7.61
N LYS A 92 -0.60 -7.05 -6.29
CA LYS A 92 -1.08 -7.98 -5.27
C LYS A 92 -2.00 -7.24 -4.30
N PHE A 93 -3.02 -7.93 -3.83
CA PHE A 93 -4.05 -7.40 -2.95
C PHE A 93 -4.54 -8.51 -2.02
N ASN A 94 -4.62 -8.25 -0.72
CA ASN A 94 -5.08 -9.20 0.29
C ASN A 94 -6.40 -8.75 0.92
N ASN A 95 -6.88 -9.51 1.92
CA ASN A 95 -8.14 -9.19 2.60
C ASN A 95 -8.02 -8.02 3.59
N GLU A 96 -6.80 -7.74 4.08
CA GLU A 96 -6.49 -6.60 4.96
C GLU A 96 -6.39 -5.25 4.23
N TYR A 97 -6.66 -5.23 2.93
CA TYR A 97 -6.50 -4.07 2.05
C TYR A 97 -5.05 -3.62 1.85
N ASP A 98 -4.07 -4.47 2.15
CA ASP A 98 -2.71 -4.21 1.74
C ASP A 98 -2.56 -4.37 0.23
N VAL A 99 -1.83 -3.45 -0.38
CA VAL A 99 -1.45 -3.55 -1.80
C VAL A 99 0.05 -3.64 -1.89
N VAL A 100 0.54 -4.58 -2.69
CA VAL A 100 1.96 -4.63 -3.10
C VAL A 100 2.05 -4.56 -4.61
N LEU A 101 2.99 -3.78 -5.12
CA LEU A 101 3.22 -3.68 -6.55
C LEU A 101 4.69 -3.48 -6.88
N HIS A 102 5.07 -3.94 -8.06
CA HIS A 102 6.32 -3.59 -8.71
C HIS A 102 6.11 -2.39 -9.63
N ALA A 103 6.90 -1.33 -9.45
CA ALA A 103 6.92 -0.16 -10.31
C ALA A 103 8.34 0.17 -10.78
N GLN A 104 8.40 0.92 -11.87
CA GLN A 104 9.65 1.54 -12.34
C GLN A 104 9.81 2.93 -11.74
N LEU A 105 11.04 3.41 -11.69
CA LEU A 105 11.43 4.72 -11.23
C LEU A 105 11.97 5.55 -12.38
N LYS A 106 11.90 6.87 -12.22
CA LYS A 106 12.60 7.85 -13.06
C LYS A 106 13.11 8.98 -12.16
N GLY A 107 14.11 9.71 -12.63
CA GLY A 107 14.74 10.79 -11.89
C GLY A 107 16.14 11.05 -12.42
N SER A 108 16.79 12.11 -11.93
CA SER A 108 18.13 12.47 -12.39
C SER A 108 19.20 11.45 -11.97
N ASN A 109 18.98 10.75 -10.87
CA ASN A 109 19.88 9.71 -10.34
C ASN A 109 19.37 8.28 -10.57
N VAL A 110 18.39 8.11 -11.47
CA VAL A 110 17.81 6.82 -11.79
C VAL A 110 18.39 6.30 -13.12
N ASP A 111 19.01 5.13 -13.08
CA ASP A 111 19.49 4.39 -14.25
C ASP A 111 19.10 2.91 -14.15
N TYR A 112 19.51 2.11 -15.14
CA TYR A 112 19.17 0.69 -15.26
C TYR A 112 19.68 -0.22 -14.14
N MET A 113 20.38 0.32 -13.13
CA MET A 113 20.86 -0.43 -11.96
C MET A 113 20.06 -0.10 -10.69
N ASN A 114 19.10 0.83 -10.77
CA ASN A 114 18.31 1.28 -9.62
C ASN A 114 16.90 1.78 -10.00
N ASP A 115 16.38 1.34 -11.15
CA ASP A 115 15.12 1.82 -11.71
C ASP A 115 13.90 0.97 -11.37
N ASP A 116 14.07 -0.12 -10.61
CA ASP A 116 12.94 -0.92 -10.12
C ASP A 116 12.70 -0.80 -8.60
N VAL A 117 11.42 -0.83 -8.20
CA VAL A 117 10.97 -0.75 -6.81
C VAL A 117 9.78 -1.66 -6.52
N VAL A 118 9.76 -2.28 -5.33
CA VAL A 118 8.56 -2.86 -4.72
C VAL A 118 7.98 -1.86 -3.73
N LEU A 119 6.73 -1.45 -3.96
CA LEU A 119 5.96 -0.58 -3.08
C LEU A 119 4.90 -1.38 -2.34
N GLY A 120 4.70 -1.06 -1.07
CA GLY A 120 3.58 -1.53 -0.24
C GLY A 120 2.65 -0.37 0.14
N PHE A 121 1.36 -0.65 0.28
CA PHE A 121 0.34 0.28 0.79
C PHE A 121 -0.38 -0.42 1.94
N PRO A 122 0.03 -0.20 3.20
CA PRO A 122 -0.56 -0.89 4.34
C PRO A 122 -2.01 -0.45 4.56
N GLY A 123 -2.98 -1.36 4.53
CA GLY A 123 -4.42 -1.05 4.75
C GLY A 123 -4.99 0.10 3.89
N LEU A 124 -4.35 0.42 2.76
CA LEU A 124 -4.55 1.59 1.87
C LEU A 124 -4.14 2.98 2.42
N GLY A 125 -3.18 3.01 3.33
CA GLY A 125 -2.45 4.21 3.72
C GLY A 125 -1.41 4.67 2.68
N GLU A 126 -0.46 5.50 3.13
CA GLU A 126 0.62 6.01 2.27
C GLU A 126 1.55 4.88 1.79
N ALA A 127 2.11 5.08 0.59
CA ALA A 127 3.06 4.14 0.00
C ALA A 127 4.36 4.05 0.81
N VAL A 128 4.89 2.84 0.94
CA VAL A 128 6.21 2.56 1.54
C VAL A 128 7.09 1.78 0.57
N VAL A 129 8.39 2.05 0.58
CA VAL A 129 9.38 1.30 -0.21
C VAL A 129 9.76 0.04 0.55
N LEU A 130 9.47 -1.13 -0.02
CA LEU A 130 9.81 -2.44 0.57
C LEU A 130 11.18 -2.93 0.09
N LEU A 131 11.47 -2.74 -1.19
CA LEU A 131 12.75 -3.10 -1.81
C LEU A 131 13.01 -2.23 -3.02
N ARG A 132 14.25 -1.81 -3.21
CA ARG A 132 14.69 -1.10 -4.42
C ARG A 132 15.87 -1.80 -5.06
N GLU A 133 15.91 -1.81 -6.38
CA GLU A 133 17.10 -2.23 -7.11
C GLU A 133 18.30 -1.33 -6.74
N GLY A 134 19.49 -1.91 -6.66
CA GLY A 134 20.69 -1.22 -6.17
C GLY A 134 20.79 -1.11 -4.64
N GLN A 135 19.76 -1.52 -3.88
CA GLN A 135 19.80 -1.59 -2.42
C GLN A 135 20.81 -2.65 -1.96
N VAL A 136 21.58 -2.35 -0.91
CA VAL A 136 22.37 -3.35 -0.19
C VAL A 136 21.47 -4.02 0.84
N LEU A 137 21.31 -5.33 0.72
CA LEU A 137 20.52 -6.15 1.63
C LEU A 137 21.44 -6.99 2.52
N ASP A 138 21.17 -7.00 3.82
CA ASP A 138 21.80 -7.93 4.77
C ASP A 138 21.02 -9.26 4.77
N LEU A 139 21.67 -10.32 4.34
CA LEU A 139 21.15 -11.70 4.31
C LEU A 139 21.45 -12.46 5.61
N GLY A 140 22.01 -11.77 6.61
CA GLY A 140 22.38 -12.31 7.90
C GLY A 140 23.80 -12.87 7.93
N ASN A 141 24.33 -13.08 9.14
CA ASN A 141 25.69 -13.59 9.38
C ASN A 141 26.81 -12.74 8.74
N GLY A 142 26.55 -11.45 8.51
CA GLY A 142 27.49 -10.54 7.85
C GLY A 142 27.58 -10.71 6.34
N ASP A 143 26.61 -11.40 5.72
CA ASP A 143 26.49 -11.51 4.27
C ASP A 143 25.62 -10.36 3.74
N SER A 144 26.23 -9.34 3.14
CA SER A 144 25.50 -8.24 2.52
C SER A 144 25.72 -8.21 1.01
N ARG A 145 24.65 -8.08 0.24
CA ARG A 145 24.70 -8.11 -1.24
C ARG A 145 23.89 -6.98 -1.84
N THR A 146 24.34 -6.46 -2.98
CA THR A 146 23.60 -5.44 -3.73
C THR A 146 22.61 -6.10 -4.67
N VAL A 147 21.34 -5.72 -4.55
CA VAL A 147 20.24 -6.17 -5.40
C VAL A 147 20.48 -5.69 -6.82
N PHE A 148 20.45 -6.62 -7.77
CA PHE A 148 20.55 -6.37 -9.20
C PHE A 148 19.19 -6.39 -9.89
N ASP A 149 18.27 -7.26 -9.47
CA ASP A 149 16.90 -7.31 -9.98
C ASP A 149 16.07 -8.23 -9.07
N PHE A 150 14.74 -8.16 -9.14
CA PHE A 150 13.83 -9.05 -8.44
C PHE A 150 12.54 -9.35 -9.22
N ASP A 151 12.03 -10.57 -9.04
CA ASP A 151 10.74 -11.00 -9.56
C ASP A 151 9.74 -11.24 -8.42
N LEU A 152 8.70 -10.39 -8.34
CA LEU A 152 7.59 -10.54 -7.41
C LEU A 152 6.61 -11.61 -7.94
N GLU A 153 6.67 -12.81 -7.37
CA GLU A 153 5.92 -13.97 -7.88
C GLU A 153 4.88 -14.52 -6.89
N SER A 154 5.04 -14.31 -5.57
CA SER A 154 4.06 -14.83 -4.61
C SER A 154 2.77 -14.03 -4.60
N GLU A 155 1.72 -14.61 -4.03
CA GLU A 155 0.59 -13.83 -3.52
C GLU A 155 0.99 -13.04 -2.27
N LEU A 156 0.22 -11.99 -1.96
CA LEU A 156 0.30 -11.26 -0.71
C LEU A 156 -0.57 -11.98 0.32
N THR A 157 0.02 -12.36 1.44
CA THR A 157 -0.73 -12.96 2.55
C THR A 157 -1.47 -11.89 3.34
N ASP A 158 -2.51 -12.27 4.07
CA ASP A 158 -3.27 -11.33 4.92
C ASP A 158 -2.37 -10.73 6.02
N ASP A 159 -1.40 -11.47 6.56
CA ASP A 159 -0.39 -10.90 7.46
C ASP A 159 0.78 -10.17 6.75
N GLY A 160 0.52 -9.63 5.56
CA GLY A 160 1.39 -8.64 4.91
C GLY A 160 2.64 -9.16 4.24
N ARG A 161 2.80 -10.48 4.02
CA ARG A 161 4.03 -11.04 3.47
C ARG A 161 3.94 -11.32 1.97
N VAL A 162 5.02 -11.01 1.28
CA VAL A 162 5.31 -11.45 -0.08
C VAL A 162 6.70 -12.07 -0.17
N TYR A 163 6.87 -12.99 -1.11
CA TYR A 163 8.12 -13.64 -1.41
C TYR A 163 8.52 -13.34 -2.86
N LEU A 164 9.78 -12.99 -3.04
CA LEU A 164 10.34 -12.70 -4.35
C LEU A 164 11.65 -13.47 -4.57
N LEU A 165 12.02 -13.63 -5.83
CA LEU A 165 13.36 -14.05 -6.21
C LEU A 165 14.21 -12.80 -6.44
N ALA A 166 15.28 -12.60 -5.67
CA ALA A 166 16.26 -11.56 -5.93
C ALA A 166 17.51 -12.14 -6.60
N ASN A 167 18.01 -11.39 -7.58
CA ASN A 167 19.31 -11.56 -8.20
C ASN A 167 20.25 -10.49 -7.64
N PHE A 168 21.50 -10.85 -7.34
CA PHE A 168 22.50 -9.92 -6.82
C PHE A 168 23.62 -9.65 -7.84
N THR A 169 24.32 -8.53 -7.67
CA THR A 169 25.38 -8.07 -8.60
C THR A 169 26.59 -9.00 -8.68
N ASP A 170 26.78 -9.88 -7.70
CA ASP A 170 27.82 -10.91 -7.67
C ASP A 170 27.38 -12.25 -8.31
N GLY A 171 26.17 -12.30 -8.85
CA GLY A 171 25.59 -13.48 -9.48
C GLY A 171 24.88 -14.44 -8.52
N ALA A 172 24.83 -14.14 -7.22
CA ALA A 172 24.04 -14.90 -6.27
C ALA A 172 22.53 -14.69 -6.49
N ARG A 173 21.73 -15.63 -5.97
CA ARG A 173 20.25 -15.55 -5.96
C ARG A 173 19.72 -15.97 -4.60
N ALA A 174 18.65 -15.32 -4.16
CA ALA A 174 17.94 -15.69 -2.93
C ALA A 174 16.42 -15.55 -3.11
N VAL A 175 15.68 -16.37 -2.37
CA VAL A 175 14.27 -16.08 -2.09
C VAL A 175 14.24 -15.20 -0.85
N ILE A 176 13.58 -14.04 -0.95
CA ILE A 176 13.48 -13.07 0.14
C ILE A 176 12.01 -12.88 0.48
N GLU A 177 11.74 -12.78 1.76
CA GLU A 177 10.47 -12.33 2.31
C GLU A 177 10.52 -10.80 2.47
N LEU A 178 9.52 -10.11 1.93
CA LEU A 178 9.21 -8.72 2.29
C LEU A 178 7.92 -8.73 3.11
N THR A 179 7.87 -7.88 4.12
CA THR A 179 6.68 -7.66 4.95
C THR A 179 6.24 -6.21 4.77
N VAL A 180 4.96 -6.00 4.48
CA VAL A 180 4.34 -4.68 4.50
C VAL A 180 4.32 -4.19 5.96
N PRO A 181 4.98 -3.07 6.30
CA PRO A 181 4.97 -2.52 7.64
C PRO A 181 3.53 -2.23 8.11
N GLY A 182 3.19 -2.64 9.32
CA GLY A 182 1.83 -2.45 9.87
C GLY A 182 0.76 -3.40 9.31
N ALA A 183 1.10 -4.25 8.33
CA ALA A 183 0.18 -5.27 7.86
C ALA A 183 0.01 -6.38 8.91
N GLY A 184 -1.25 -6.74 9.18
CA GLY A 184 -1.61 -7.58 10.31
C GLY A 184 -1.51 -6.89 11.68
N GLU A 185 -1.07 -5.62 11.77
CA GLU A 185 -1.23 -4.81 12.97
C GLU A 185 -2.66 -4.25 12.99
N CYS A 186 -3.54 -5.09 13.50
CA CYS A 186 -4.87 -4.66 13.85
C CYS A 186 -4.77 -3.66 15.00
N ALA A 187 -4.88 -2.35 14.70
CA ALA A 187 -4.77 -1.31 15.72
C ALA A 187 -5.70 -1.59 16.91
N ALA A 188 -6.89 -2.15 16.64
CA ALA A 188 -7.85 -2.49 17.67
C ALA A 188 -7.46 -3.73 18.53
N ASP A 189 -6.49 -4.56 18.14
CA ASP A 189 -5.89 -5.64 18.94
C ASP A 189 -4.87 -5.07 19.93
N LEU A 190 -5.39 -4.46 20.99
CA LEU A 190 -4.59 -3.81 22.03
C LEU A 190 -3.82 -4.80 22.91
N ASN A 191 -4.24 -6.06 22.95
CA ASN A 191 -3.59 -7.07 23.77
C ASN A 191 -2.53 -7.88 23.01
N GLY A 192 -2.52 -7.77 21.67
CA GLY A 192 -1.53 -8.36 20.77
C GLY A 192 -1.68 -9.87 20.62
N ASP A 193 -2.90 -10.41 20.78
CA ASP A 193 -3.16 -11.85 20.62
C ASP A 193 -3.59 -12.25 19.20
N GLY A 194 -3.64 -11.27 18.28
CA GLY A 194 -3.97 -11.43 16.88
C GLY A 194 -5.48 -11.50 16.62
N VAL A 195 -6.33 -11.18 17.60
CA VAL A 195 -7.78 -11.25 17.47
C VAL A 195 -8.43 -10.06 18.16
N VAL A 196 -9.23 -9.26 17.44
CA VAL A 196 -10.09 -8.26 18.09
C VAL A 196 -11.28 -8.92 18.77
N ASP A 197 -11.26 -8.93 20.10
CA ASP A 197 -12.38 -9.36 20.90
C ASP A 197 -12.62 -8.47 22.14
N THR A 198 -13.43 -8.95 23.09
CA THR A 198 -13.77 -8.16 24.28
C THR A 198 -12.54 -7.89 25.18
N ARG A 199 -11.44 -8.64 25.04
CA ARG A 199 -10.19 -8.43 25.78
C ARG A 199 -9.51 -7.14 25.35
N ASP A 200 -9.53 -6.80 24.06
CA ASP A 200 -9.02 -5.52 23.57
C ASP A 200 -9.88 -4.37 24.03
N PHE A 201 -11.20 -4.56 23.99
CA PHE A 201 -12.14 -3.57 24.50
C PHE A 201 -11.89 -3.28 25.99
N ILE A 202 -11.59 -4.31 26.78
CA ILE A 202 -11.20 -4.15 28.19
C ILE A 202 -9.82 -3.47 28.32
N ALA A 203 -8.86 -3.77 27.44
CA ALA A 203 -7.56 -3.10 27.41
C ALA A 203 -7.70 -1.60 27.13
N PHE A 204 -8.53 -1.22 26.15
CA PHE A 204 -8.87 0.18 25.85
C PHE A 204 -9.51 0.88 27.06
N LEU A 205 -10.51 0.26 27.69
CA LEU A 205 -11.15 0.82 28.89
C LEU A 205 -10.15 1.00 30.07
N GLY A 206 -9.17 0.10 30.18
CA GLY A 206 -8.09 0.21 31.16
C GLY A 206 -7.19 1.42 30.88
N ALA A 207 -6.74 1.57 29.64
CA ALA A 207 -5.93 2.70 29.17
C ALA A 207 -6.66 4.04 29.37
N TRP A 208 -7.93 4.09 28.97
CA TRP A 208 -8.80 5.24 29.16
C TRP A 208 -8.90 5.67 30.63
N ALA A 209 -9.18 4.72 31.53
CA ALA A 209 -9.34 5.01 32.96
C ALA A 209 -8.02 5.47 33.60
N ALA A 210 -6.88 5.07 33.03
CA ALA A 210 -5.55 5.49 33.46
C ALA A 210 -5.11 6.84 32.87
N GLY A 211 -5.81 7.36 31.85
CA GLY A 211 -5.35 8.50 31.06
C GLY A 211 -4.08 8.18 30.27
N ASP A 212 -3.93 6.93 29.83
CA ASP A 212 -2.80 6.48 29.00
C ASP A 212 -2.91 7.08 27.60
N PRO A 213 -1.84 7.67 27.03
CA PRO A 213 -1.86 8.22 25.67
C PRO A 213 -2.34 7.25 24.58
N ILE A 214 -2.26 5.93 24.77
CA ILE A 214 -2.83 4.96 23.81
C ILE A 214 -4.37 5.08 23.67
N ALA A 215 -5.05 5.74 24.61
CA ALA A 215 -6.48 6.02 24.54
C ALA A 215 -6.83 7.33 23.80
N ASP A 216 -5.85 8.09 23.31
CA ASP A 216 -6.03 9.23 22.39
C ASP A 216 -6.10 8.69 20.95
N TRP A 217 -7.21 8.01 20.65
CA TRP A 217 -7.42 7.22 19.44
C TRP A 217 -7.64 8.05 18.17
N ASP A 218 -8.13 9.29 18.29
CA ASP A 218 -8.24 10.21 17.15
C ASP A 218 -7.03 11.16 17.02
N GLU A 219 -6.00 10.94 17.84
CA GLU A 219 -4.72 11.65 17.88
C GLU A 219 -4.86 13.18 18.04
N ASN A 220 -5.94 13.64 18.69
CA ASN A 220 -6.18 15.08 18.85
C ASN A 220 -5.44 15.69 20.05
N GLY A 221 -4.78 14.87 20.87
CA GLY A 221 -4.05 15.29 22.07
C GLY A 221 -4.91 15.34 23.34
N LEU A 222 -6.16 14.89 23.29
CA LEU A 222 -7.10 14.85 24.42
C LEU A 222 -7.84 13.51 24.43
N ILE A 223 -7.75 12.79 25.55
CA ILE A 223 -8.56 11.58 25.78
C ILE A 223 -9.99 12.01 26.16
N ASP A 224 -10.90 11.98 25.20
CA ASP A 224 -12.32 12.30 25.35
C ASP A 224 -13.25 11.34 24.58
N THR A 225 -14.56 11.52 24.73
CA THR A 225 -15.59 10.64 24.12
C THR A 225 -15.44 10.40 22.61
N ARG A 226 -14.69 11.23 21.88
CA ARG A 226 -14.38 11.03 20.46
C ARG A 226 -13.45 9.85 20.25
N ASP A 227 -12.45 9.67 21.11
CA ASP A 227 -11.56 8.51 21.05
C ASP A 227 -12.31 7.22 21.30
N PHE A 228 -13.26 7.25 22.23
CA PHE A 228 -14.11 6.09 22.52
C PHE A 228 -14.91 5.69 21.28
N LEU A 229 -15.50 6.66 20.58
CA LEU A 229 -16.26 6.41 19.36
C LEU A 229 -15.37 5.99 18.19
N ALA A 230 -14.15 6.52 18.12
CA ALA A 230 -13.17 6.13 17.11
C ALA A 230 -12.70 4.69 17.32
N TYR A 231 -12.28 4.34 18.54
CA TYR A 231 -11.93 2.98 18.90
C TYR A 231 -13.09 2.00 18.70
N LEU A 232 -14.32 2.36 19.10
CA LEU A 232 -15.47 1.46 18.94
C LEU A 232 -15.79 1.18 17.47
N ARG A 233 -15.53 2.14 16.57
CA ARG A 233 -15.69 1.95 15.13
C ARG A 233 -14.66 0.93 14.62
N ASP A 234 -13.40 1.08 15.01
CA ASP A 234 -12.32 0.20 14.55
C ASP A 234 -12.47 -1.21 15.17
N TRP A 235 -12.80 -1.29 16.46
CA TRP A 235 -13.12 -2.54 17.15
C TRP A 235 -14.33 -3.27 16.56
N ALA A 236 -15.38 -2.54 16.16
CA ALA A 236 -16.57 -3.14 15.54
C ALA A 236 -16.36 -3.51 14.06
N ALA A 237 -15.43 -2.84 13.38
CA ALA A 237 -14.93 -3.28 12.08
C ALA A 237 -14.15 -4.60 12.20
N GLY A 238 -13.54 -4.83 13.37
CA GLY A 238 -12.68 -5.96 13.65
C GLY A 238 -11.23 -5.65 13.27
N CYS A 239 -10.38 -6.66 13.35
CA CYS A 239 -9.21 -6.65 12.47
C CYS A 239 -9.72 -6.78 11.05
N PRO A 240 -9.16 -6.04 10.08
CA PRO A 240 -9.47 -6.26 8.68
C PRO A 240 -9.28 -7.73 8.26
#